data_AF-A0A3E2YTU3-F1
#
_entry.id   AF-A0A3E2YTU3-F1
#
_cell.length_a   1.000
_cell.length_b   1.000
_cell.length_c   1.000
_cell.angle_alpha   90.00
_cell.angle_beta   90.00
_cell.angle_gamma   90.00
#
_symmetry.space_group_name_H-M   'P 1'
#
loop_
_entity.id
_entity.type
_entity.pdbx_description
1 polymer ?
#
loop_
_entity_poly.entity_id
_entity_poly.type
_entity_poly.pdbx_seq_one_letter_code
_entity_poly.pdbx_strand_id
1 'polypeptide(L)'
;MNAVEIEAPVVGVTVYPDRARVTRRGSTRLAAGEHRVRIAPLPLGLRRDSLRVGGGGAATVLGVEVTTWRQARSTDGQVRELERRGRELADELAGVDDTYEIEAQRGQFLARLAERAGGTYARALASGDAGPADVATFADSVAGQLADSHGRRRGLARQRTDLTEELAAVERELGAANGKREPDRLAAEVTVSVDVDDAELDLELTYLVDGARWQPSYDLRLVDDTMTVTWFGLVSQDTGEDWPECVLQLSTARPAAAAGVPELSPWYLDRIRPAPRPAMPAASFGAVPAPPAPGAAPAGAGDAVARSAPPRPRMRESVAVVEQGVTAATYRPARPVAVPADGSAYRATIAVLDLPARLDHVTVPVRAAEAHLRATVRNTSAHTLLPGPAAVFHGADFVAATRLPTWAPGEETELALGVDDRVRVERKLSRRADTRAALGSTRRRDVEYRISVANHTPRPATVEVRDQLPVSRDEAVVVREPSLAPPPAERTELGELTWRLRLGPGESDEITMGFRVELAKGVELAGWRE
;
A
#
# COMPACT_ATOMS: atom_id res chain seq x y z
N MET A 1 21.55 26.33 -39.32
CA MET A 1 22.28 25.05 -39.28
C MET A 1 21.28 23.94 -39.12
N ASN A 2 21.30 22.93 -39.99
CA ASN A 2 20.47 21.73 -39.81
C ASN A 2 21.08 20.89 -38.68
N ALA A 3 20.24 20.39 -37.79
CA ALA A 3 20.71 19.54 -36.70
C ALA A 3 20.96 18.11 -37.23
N VAL A 4 22.13 17.55 -36.92
CA VAL A 4 22.44 16.13 -37.14
C VAL A 4 21.79 15.34 -36.01
N GLU A 5 20.85 14.48 -36.33
CA GLU A 5 20.16 13.63 -35.35
C GLU A 5 20.95 12.34 -35.14
N ILE A 6 21.16 11.99 -33.87
CA ILE A 6 21.90 10.77 -33.49
C ILE A 6 21.06 9.93 -32.53
N GLU A 7 21.17 8.62 -32.67
CA GLU A 7 20.60 7.68 -31.72
C GLU A 7 21.59 7.47 -30.57
N ALA A 8 21.11 7.61 -29.33
CA ALA A 8 21.90 7.39 -28.13
C ALA A 8 21.13 6.46 -27.18
N PRO A 9 21.30 5.12 -27.29
CA PRO A 9 20.64 4.17 -26.41
C PRO A 9 21.10 4.32 -24.95
N VAL A 10 20.23 3.90 -24.03
CA VAL A 10 20.54 3.82 -22.60
C VAL A 10 21.55 2.71 -22.35
N VAL A 11 22.71 3.08 -21.80
CA VAL A 11 23.80 2.14 -21.48
C VAL A 11 23.92 1.86 -19.99
N GLY A 12 23.38 2.73 -19.13
CA GLY A 12 23.41 2.54 -17.69
C GLY A 12 22.40 3.41 -16.95
N VAL A 13 21.92 2.88 -15.82
CA VAL A 13 20.95 3.53 -14.95
C VAL A 13 21.36 3.35 -13.50
N THR A 14 21.47 4.46 -12.76
CA THR A 14 21.56 4.45 -11.29
C THR A 14 20.21 4.85 -10.70
N VAL A 15 19.49 3.92 -10.09
CA VAL A 15 18.21 4.16 -9.43
C VAL A 15 18.44 4.56 -7.98
N TYR A 16 17.82 5.66 -7.56
CA TYR A 16 17.78 6.16 -6.19
C TYR A 16 16.39 5.89 -5.59
N PRO A 17 16.17 6.14 -4.29
CA PRO A 17 14.87 5.92 -3.67
C PRO A 17 13.73 6.76 -4.27
N ASP A 18 14.03 7.87 -4.95
CA ASP A 18 13.05 8.85 -5.44
C ASP A 18 13.23 9.29 -6.91
N ARG A 19 14.31 8.88 -7.58
CA ARG A 19 14.61 9.25 -8.98
C ARG A 19 15.58 8.25 -9.61
N ALA A 20 15.92 8.43 -10.88
CA ALA A 20 17.03 7.72 -11.52
C ALA A 20 17.99 8.69 -12.21
N ARG A 21 19.27 8.30 -12.29
CA ARG A 21 20.26 8.89 -13.20
C ARG A 21 20.40 7.96 -14.39
N VAL A 22 20.15 8.47 -15.58
CA VAL A 22 20.26 7.72 -16.84
C VAL A 22 21.50 8.19 -17.59
N THR A 23 22.26 7.25 -18.12
CA THR A 23 23.42 7.48 -18.99
C THR A 23 23.14 6.86 -20.34
N ARG A 24 23.21 7.68 -21.39
CA ARG A 24 23.08 7.30 -22.80
C ARG A 24 24.38 7.55 -23.52
N ARG A 25 24.69 6.73 -24.54
CA ARG A 25 25.87 6.93 -25.39
C ARG A 25 25.49 6.80 -26.85
N GLY A 26 26.02 7.68 -27.69
CA GLY A 26 25.87 7.64 -29.14
C GLY A 26 27.12 8.20 -29.81
N SER A 27 27.40 7.75 -31.02
CA SER A 27 28.58 8.13 -31.80
C SER A 27 28.15 8.73 -33.15
N THR A 28 28.89 9.71 -33.65
CA THR A 28 28.64 10.31 -34.98
C THR A 28 29.91 10.81 -35.63
N ARG A 29 29.88 11.07 -36.95
CA ARG A 29 30.99 11.67 -37.69
C ARG A 29 30.60 13.04 -38.22
N LEU A 30 31.48 14.02 -38.00
CA LEU A 30 31.24 15.42 -38.35
C LEU A 30 32.44 15.98 -39.14
N ALA A 31 32.14 16.85 -40.11
CA ALA A 31 33.17 17.62 -40.81
C ALA A 31 33.70 18.77 -39.92
N ALA A 32 34.77 19.45 -40.33
CA ALA A 32 35.24 20.62 -39.62
C ALA A 32 34.17 21.74 -39.58
N GLY A 33 34.09 22.47 -38.47
CA GLY A 33 33.15 23.58 -38.27
C GLY A 33 32.18 23.41 -37.10
N GLU A 34 31.23 24.32 -36.99
CA GLU A 34 30.18 24.27 -35.96
C GLU A 34 29.00 23.42 -36.41
N HIS A 35 28.62 22.47 -35.56
CA HIS A 35 27.49 21.57 -35.78
C HIS A 35 26.54 21.60 -34.62
N ARG A 36 25.27 21.32 -34.92
CA ARG A 36 24.25 21.07 -33.91
C ARG A 36 23.88 19.60 -33.95
N VAL A 37 24.10 18.89 -32.86
CA VAL A 37 23.76 17.48 -32.71
C VAL A 37 22.49 17.37 -31.86
N ARG A 38 21.48 16.66 -32.34
CA ARG A 38 20.22 16.43 -31.61
C ARG A 38 20.15 15.00 -31.10
N ILE A 39 19.89 14.85 -29.81
CA ILE A 39 19.62 13.57 -29.15
C ILE A 39 18.16 13.56 -28.71
N ALA A 40 17.37 12.67 -29.30
CA ALA A 40 15.94 12.49 -29.05
C ALA A 40 15.56 11.00 -29.22
N PRO A 41 14.42 10.54 -28.66
CA PRO A 41 13.56 11.24 -27.70
C PRO A 41 14.12 11.20 -26.28
N LEU A 42 13.86 12.25 -25.48
CA LEU A 42 14.13 12.31 -24.04
C LEU A 42 12.83 12.38 -23.22
N PRO A 43 12.79 11.81 -22.01
CA PRO A 43 11.58 11.80 -21.19
C PRO A 43 11.18 13.21 -20.73
N LEU A 44 9.87 13.46 -20.61
CA LEU A 44 9.34 14.75 -20.13
C LEU A 44 9.69 15.03 -18.66
N GLY A 45 9.81 13.98 -17.85
CA GLY A 45 10.19 14.05 -16.43
C GLY A 45 11.69 14.31 -16.21
N LEU A 46 12.46 14.57 -17.26
CA LEU A 46 13.87 14.91 -17.18
C LEU A 46 14.06 16.26 -16.47
N ARG A 47 14.93 16.28 -15.47
CA ARG A 47 15.34 17.50 -14.79
C ARG A 47 16.35 18.27 -15.64
N ARG A 48 15.90 19.36 -16.26
CA ARG A 48 16.67 20.11 -17.27
C ARG A 48 18.03 20.59 -16.75
N ASP A 49 18.09 21.00 -15.49
CA ASP A 49 19.28 21.47 -14.76
C ASP A 49 20.30 20.36 -14.46
N SER A 50 19.88 19.09 -14.52
CA SER A 50 20.74 17.93 -14.28
C SER A 50 21.44 17.39 -15.51
N LEU A 51 21.05 17.84 -16.72
CA LEU A 51 21.56 17.32 -17.97
C LEU A 51 23.03 17.70 -18.16
N ARG A 52 23.87 16.71 -18.43
CA ARG A 52 25.30 16.84 -18.67
C ARG A 52 25.66 16.09 -19.95
N VAL A 53 26.50 16.70 -20.76
CA VAL A 53 27.07 16.10 -21.96
C VAL A 53 28.57 15.99 -21.75
N GLY A 54 29.08 14.77 -21.80
CA GLY A 54 30.49 14.46 -21.92
C GLY A 54 30.73 13.76 -23.26
N GLY A 55 31.97 13.39 -23.52
CA GLY A 55 32.31 12.73 -24.77
C GLY A 55 33.80 12.62 -25.01
N GLY A 56 34.15 11.93 -26.09
CA GLY A 56 35.51 11.81 -26.60
C GLY A 56 35.53 12.11 -28.10
N GLY A 57 36.63 12.70 -28.59
CA GLY A 57 36.78 13.08 -29.99
C GLY A 57 37.46 14.45 -30.16
N ALA A 58 37.83 14.78 -31.40
CA ALA A 58 38.44 16.08 -31.75
C ALA A 58 37.37 17.18 -31.90
N ALA A 59 36.56 17.38 -30.87
CA ALA A 59 35.49 18.37 -30.84
C ALA A 59 35.34 19.02 -29.46
N THR A 60 34.94 20.29 -29.45
CA THR A 60 34.64 21.06 -28.23
C THR A 60 33.14 21.28 -28.11
N VAL A 61 32.55 20.92 -26.96
CA VAL A 61 31.14 21.22 -26.67
C VAL A 61 31.00 22.70 -26.30
N LEU A 62 30.27 23.46 -27.13
CA LEU A 62 30.04 24.89 -26.94
C LEU A 62 28.81 25.20 -26.07
N GLY A 63 27.83 24.30 -26.07
CA GLY A 63 26.61 24.49 -25.29
C GLY A 63 25.61 23.35 -25.45
N VAL A 64 24.68 23.25 -24.50
CA VAL A 64 23.61 22.26 -24.53
C VAL A 64 22.29 22.94 -24.19
N GLU A 65 21.30 22.74 -25.04
CA GLU A 65 19.95 23.28 -24.86
C GLU A 65 18.91 22.15 -24.87
N VAL A 66 17.96 22.19 -23.95
CA VAL A 66 16.84 21.23 -23.91
C VAL A 66 15.62 21.85 -24.57
N THR A 67 15.23 21.29 -25.71
CA THR A 67 14.10 21.77 -26.51
C THR A 67 12.94 20.77 -26.44
N THR A 68 11.72 21.24 -26.72
CA THR A 68 10.56 20.35 -26.85
C THR A 68 10.57 19.73 -28.24
N TRP A 69 10.64 18.40 -28.30
CA TRP A 69 10.51 17.63 -29.51
C TRP A 69 9.03 17.24 -29.71
N ARG A 70 8.35 17.98 -30.58
CA ARG A 70 7.00 17.63 -31.02
C ARG A 70 7.12 16.68 -32.20
N GLN A 71 6.74 15.43 -32.00
CA GLN A 71 6.58 14.51 -33.12
C GLN A 71 5.46 15.01 -34.05
N ALA A 72 5.64 14.81 -35.36
CA ALA A 72 4.62 15.15 -36.35
C ALA A 72 3.36 14.33 -36.09
N ARG A 73 2.25 15.03 -35.80
CA ARG A 73 0.93 14.45 -35.54
C ARG A 73 0.49 13.56 -36.71
N SER A 74 0.45 12.25 -36.54
CA SER A 74 -0.08 11.36 -37.58
C SER A 74 -1.60 11.11 -37.51
N THR A 75 -2.40 11.93 -36.81
CA THR A 75 -3.85 11.65 -36.58
C THR A 75 -4.80 12.86 -36.53
N ASP A 76 -4.39 14.08 -36.94
CA ASP A 76 -5.24 15.29 -36.80
C ASP A 76 -6.54 15.22 -37.66
N GLY A 77 -6.56 14.47 -38.77
CA GLY A 77 -7.76 14.28 -39.61
C GLY A 77 -8.76 13.26 -39.06
N GLN A 78 -8.28 12.08 -38.66
CA GLN A 78 -9.12 10.99 -38.16
C GLN A 78 -9.76 11.33 -36.80
N VAL A 79 -9.02 12.01 -35.90
CA VAL A 79 -9.55 12.43 -34.59
C VAL A 79 -10.65 13.49 -34.74
N ARG A 80 -10.46 14.49 -35.61
CA ARG A 80 -11.49 15.51 -35.87
C ARG A 80 -12.77 14.91 -36.44
N GLU A 81 -12.64 13.90 -37.28
CA GLU A 81 -13.78 13.19 -37.85
C GLU A 81 -14.53 12.36 -36.79
N LEU A 82 -13.81 11.64 -35.92
CA LEU A 82 -14.40 10.93 -34.79
C LEU A 82 -15.05 11.88 -33.77
N GLU A 83 -14.44 13.04 -33.48
CA GLU A 83 -15.03 14.07 -32.62
C GLU A 83 -16.30 14.68 -33.22
N ARG A 84 -16.32 14.90 -34.55
CA ARG A 84 -17.51 15.37 -35.27
C ARG A 84 -18.63 14.33 -35.15
N ARG A 85 -18.32 13.07 -35.45
CA ARG A 85 -19.28 11.96 -35.36
C ARG A 85 -19.81 11.75 -33.94
N GLY A 86 -18.95 11.84 -32.92
CA GLY A 86 -19.35 11.72 -31.52
C GLY A 86 -20.31 12.84 -31.10
N ARG A 87 -20.07 14.09 -31.53
CA ARG A 87 -21.01 15.20 -31.29
C ARG A 87 -22.36 14.96 -31.97
N GLU A 88 -22.35 14.54 -33.23
CA GLU A 88 -23.59 14.27 -33.99
C GLU A 88 -24.44 13.17 -33.33
N LEU A 89 -23.81 12.07 -32.90
CA LEU A 89 -24.50 10.98 -32.19
C LEU A 89 -25.03 11.42 -30.82
N ALA A 90 -24.30 12.25 -30.09
CA ALA A 90 -24.74 12.80 -28.80
C ALA A 90 -25.95 13.74 -28.96
N ASP A 91 -25.93 14.59 -29.99
CA ASP A 91 -27.06 15.49 -30.30
C ASP A 91 -28.31 14.69 -30.72
N GLU A 92 -28.14 13.62 -31.52
CA GLU A 92 -29.23 12.73 -31.91
C GLU A 92 -29.82 11.97 -30.70
N LEU A 93 -28.95 11.45 -29.83
CA LEU A 93 -29.34 10.77 -28.59
C LEU A 93 -30.15 11.70 -27.67
N ALA A 94 -29.71 12.96 -27.51
CA ALA A 94 -30.44 13.96 -26.73
C ALA A 94 -31.85 14.21 -27.30
N GLY A 95 -32.00 14.31 -28.62
CA GLY A 95 -33.31 14.46 -29.27
C GLY A 95 -34.24 13.26 -29.06
N VAL A 96 -33.69 12.04 -29.08
CA VAL A 96 -34.45 10.82 -28.78
C VAL A 96 -34.86 10.77 -27.32
N ASP A 97 -33.99 11.16 -26.39
CA ASP A 97 -34.30 11.22 -24.95
C ASP A 97 -35.39 12.27 -24.65
N ASP A 98 -35.31 13.45 -25.24
CA ASP A 98 -36.37 14.48 -25.11
C ASP A 98 -37.72 13.93 -25.58
N THR A 99 -37.75 13.25 -26.72
CA THR A 99 -38.98 12.65 -27.27
C THR A 99 -39.50 11.51 -26.39
N TYR A 100 -38.59 10.70 -25.83
CA TYR A 100 -38.92 9.64 -24.90
C TYR A 100 -39.56 10.18 -23.62
N GLU A 101 -39.02 11.27 -23.07
CA GLU A 101 -39.58 11.94 -21.89
C GLU A 101 -40.95 12.59 -22.18
N ILE A 102 -41.14 13.20 -23.35
CA ILE A 102 -42.45 13.72 -23.76
C ILE A 102 -43.51 12.61 -23.79
N GLU A 103 -43.22 11.46 -24.40
CA GLU A 103 -44.14 10.32 -24.41
C GLU A 103 -44.31 9.72 -23.00
N ALA A 104 -43.28 9.76 -22.14
CA ALA A 104 -43.40 9.34 -20.75
C ALA A 104 -44.36 10.22 -19.95
N GLN A 105 -44.24 11.54 -20.09
CA GLN A 105 -45.14 12.52 -19.47
C GLN A 105 -46.57 12.39 -20.00
N ARG A 106 -46.73 12.19 -21.31
CA ARG A 106 -48.03 11.92 -21.93
C ARG A 106 -48.70 10.68 -21.33
N GLY A 107 -47.95 9.58 -21.20
CA GLY A 107 -48.46 8.36 -20.57
C GLY A 107 -48.89 8.60 -19.11
N GLN A 108 -48.09 9.32 -18.31
CA GLN A 108 -48.45 9.67 -16.94
C GLN A 108 -49.69 10.56 -16.85
N PHE A 109 -49.82 11.54 -17.77
CA PHE A 109 -50.99 12.40 -17.85
C PHE A 109 -52.26 11.59 -18.14
N LEU A 110 -52.21 10.70 -19.14
CA LEU A 110 -53.34 9.85 -19.50
C LEU A 110 -53.73 8.90 -18.36
N ALA A 111 -52.76 8.33 -17.64
CA ALA A 111 -53.01 7.50 -16.46
C ALA A 111 -53.73 8.30 -15.34
N ARG A 112 -53.22 9.49 -15.01
CA ARG A 112 -53.86 10.37 -14.01
C ARG A 112 -55.25 10.83 -14.45
N LEU A 113 -55.45 11.07 -15.75
CA LEU A 113 -56.74 11.41 -16.31
C LEU A 113 -57.73 10.26 -16.13
N ALA A 114 -57.32 9.02 -16.41
CA ALA A 114 -58.14 7.82 -16.19
C ALA A 114 -58.54 7.66 -14.71
N GLU A 115 -57.59 7.80 -13.79
CA GLU A 115 -57.82 7.71 -12.35
C GLU A 115 -58.83 8.75 -11.85
N ARG A 116 -58.68 10.00 -12.28
CA ARG A 116 -59.54 11.11 -11.85
C ARG A 116 -60.92 11.06 -12.51
N ALA A 117 -60.98 10.60 -13.75
CA ALA A 117 -62.22 10.40 -14.48
C ALA A 117 -63.09 9.33 -13.81
N GLY A 118 -62.50 8.26 -13.25
CA GLY A 118 -63.25 7.21 -12.55
C GLY A 118 -64.19 7.73 -11.47
N GLY A 119 -63.72 8.63 -10.59
CA GLY A 119 -64.55 9.24 -9.53
C GLY A 119 -65.56 10.29 -10.02
N THR A 120 -65.42 10.77 -11.26
CA THR A 120 -66.31 11.76 -11.87
C THR A 120 -67.42 11.06 -12.66
N TYR A 121 -67.08 10.04 -13.44
CA TYR A 121 -68.03 9.17 -14.14
C TYR A 121 -68.85 8.31 -13.17
N ALA A 122 -68.29 7.84 -12.06
CA ALA A 122 -69.07 7.14 -11.03
C ALA A 122 -70.21 8.01 -10.46
N ARG A 123 -69.98 9.33 -10.32
CA ARG A 123 -71.01 10.29 -9.89
C ARG A 123 -72.01 10.61 -10.99
N ALA A 124 -71.54 10.83 -12.23
CA ALA A 124 -72.40 11.09 -13.38
C ALA A 124 -73.31 9.90 -13.75
N LEU A 125 -72.82 8.66 -13.57
CA LEU A 125 -73.62 7.44 -13.69
C LEU A 125 -74.69 7.34 -12.59
N ALA A 126 -74.37 7.76 -11.37
CA ALA A 126 -75.31 7.73 -10.24
C ALA A 126 -76.39 8.82 -10.34
N SER A 127 -76.08 9.98 -10.92
CA SER A 127 -77.04 11.07 -11.16
C SER A 127 -77.83 10.94 -12.46
N GLY A 128 -77.46 10.01 -13.35
CA GLY A 128 -78.09 9.82 -14.66
C GLY A 128 -77.63 10.81 -15.75
N ASP A 129 -76.61 11.63 -15.46
CA ASP A 129 -76.06 12.64 -16.37
C ASP A 129 -75.11 12.05 -17.42
N ALA A 130 -74.69 10.79 -17.28
CA ALA A 130 -73.90 10.04 -18.26
C ALA A 130 -74.36 8.57 -18.35
N GLY A 131 -74.40 8.03 -19.57
CA GLY A 131 -74.75 6.63 -19.80
C GLY A 131 -73.54 5.68 -19.68
N PRO A 132 -73.74 4.38 -19.41
CA PRO A 132 -72.66 3.39 -19.40
C PRO A 132 -71.81 3.34 -20.69
N ALA A 133 -72.42 3.65 -21.84
CA ALA A 133 -71.74 3.68 -23.14
C ALA A 133 -70.72 4.84 -23.26
N ASP A 134 -71.01 5.99 -22.64
CA ASP A 134 -70.11 7.16 -22.66
C ASP A 134 -68.83 6.88 -21.86
N VAL A 135 -68.96 6.16 -20.74
CA VAL A 135 -67.84 5.73 -19.91
C VAL A 135 -66.96 4.71 -20.62
N ALA A 136 -67.58 3.73 -21.30
CA ALA A 136 -66.85 2.74 -22.09
C ALA A 136 -66.06 3.41 -23.22
N THR A 137 -66.69 4.33 -23.96
CA THR A 137 -66.05 5.06 -25.07
C THR A 137 -64.84 5.88 -24.61
N PHE A 138 -64.96 6.57 -23.47
CA PHE A 138 -63.85 7.31 -22.88
C PHE A 138 -62.71 6.38 -22.42
N ALA A 139 -63.05 5.30 -21.72
CA ALA A 139 -62.09 4.33 -21.22
C ALA A 139 -61.30 3.67 -22.36
N ASP A 140 -61.97 3.26 -23.44
CA ASP A 140 -61.35 2.68 -24.63
C ASP A 140 -60.43 3.68 -25.34
N SER A 141 -60.84 4.95 -25.43
CA SER A 141 -60.01 6.02 -26.00
C SER A 141 -58.73 6.26 -25.20
N VAL A 142 -58.82 6.32 -23.87
CA VAL A 142 -57.64 6.50 -23.01
C VAL A 142 -56.73 5.26 -23.04
N ALA A 143 -57.31 4.05 -23.03
CA ALA A 143 -56.56 2.81 -23.16
C ALA A 143 -55.80 2.73 -24.51
N GLY A 144 -56.44 3.12 -25.61
CA GLY A 144 -55.82 3.20 -26.92
C GLY A 144 -54.65 4.19 -26.96
N GLN A 145 -54.83 5.41 -26.44
CA GLN A 145 -53.75 6.40 -26.40
C GLN A 145 -52.59 6.00 -25.48
N LEU A 146 -52.86 5.30 -24.38
CA LEU A 146 -51.83 4.73 -23.51
C LEU A 146 -51.04 3.63 -24.24
N ALA A 147 -51.73 2.73 -24.94
CA ALA A 147 -51.09 1.66 -25.72
C ALA A 147 -50.17 2.23 -26.80
N ASP A 148 -50.62 3.27 -27.51
CA ASP A 148 -49.84 3.98 -28.52
C ASP A 148 -48.60 4.65 -27.93
N SER A 149 -48.77 5.38 -26.82
CA SER A 149 -47.66 6.07 -26.14
C SER A 149 -46.62 5.07 -25.63
N HIS A 150 -47.04 3.95 -25.03
CA HIS A 150 -46.14 2.86 -24.65
C HIS A 150 -45.46 2.21 -25.86
N GLY A 151 -46.17 2.04 -26.99
CA GLY A 151 -45.60 1.55 -28.25
C GLY A 151 -44.46 2.43 -28.75
N ARG A 152 -44.68 3.75 -28.80
CA ARG A 152 -43.68 4.74 -29.21
C ARG A 152 -42.48 4.76 -28.27
N ARG A 153 -42.71 4.72 -26.95
CA ARG A 153 -41.62 4.64 -25.96
C ARG A 153 -40.76 3.41 -26.13
N ARG A 154 -41.33 2.25 -26.47
CA ARG A 154 -40.53 1.05 -26.77
C ARG A 154 -39.67 1.23 -28.03
N GLY A 155 -40.17 1.93 -29.04
CA GLY A 155 -39.40 2.28 -30.24
C GLY A 155 -38.23 3.21 -29.92
N LEU A 156 -38.51 4.30 -29.22
CA LEU A 156 -37.51 5.28 -28.78
C LEU A 156 -36.45 4.66 -27.85
N ALA A 157 -36.85 3.75 -26.96
CA ALA A 157 -35.91 3.05 -26.08
C ALA A 157 -34.92 2.16 -26.85
N ARG A 158 -35.33 1.55 -27.97
CA ARG A 158 -34.41 0.80 -28.85
C ARG A 158 -33.44 1.75 -29.54
N GLN A 159 -33.94 2.82 -30.15
CA GLN A 159 -33.10 3.85 -30.79
C GLN A 159 -32.08 4.44 -29.82
N ARG A 160 -32.49 4.72 -28.58
CA ARG A 160 -31.59 5.19 -27.52
C ARG A 160 -30.48 4.18 -27.22
N THR A 161 -30.82 2.90 -27.17
CA THR A 161 -29.84 1.83 -26.92
C THR A 161 -28.84 1.77 -28.08
N ASP A 162 -29.32 1.75 -29.32
CA ASP A 162 -28.49 1.70 -30.53
C ASP A 162 -27.53 2.90 -30.60
N LEU A 163 -28.04 4.13 -30.43
CA LEU A 163 -27.24 5.36 -30.43
C LEU A 163 -26.22 5.41 -29.27
N THR A 164 -26.58 4.88 -28.09
CA THR A 164 -25.65 4.79 -26.95
C THR A 164 -24.51 3.83 -27.24
N GLU A 165 -24.80 2.68 -27.86
CA GLU A 165 -23.78 1.71 -28.26
C GLU A 165 -22.83 2.27 -29.33
N GLU A 166 -23.36 2.99 -30.32
CA GLU A 166 -22.58 3.67 -31.35
C GLU A 166 -21.70 4.78 -30.78
N LEU A 167 -22.25 5.63 -29.90
CA LEU A 167 -21.48 6.68 -29.22
C LEU A 167 -20.34 6.07 -28.40
N ALA A 168 -20.62 5.03 -27.63
CA ALA A 168 -19.59 4.32 -26.85
C ALA A 168 -18.52 3.67 -27.74
N ALA A 169 -18.87 3.22 -28.96
CA ALA A 169 -17.90 2.72 -29.93
C ALA A 169 -16.97 3.83 -30.42
N VAL A 170 -17.53 4.98 -30.81
CA VAL A 170 -16.75 6.15 -31.23
C VAL A 170 -15.85 6.66 -30.11
N GLU A 171 -16.34 6.72 -28.87
CA GLU A 171 -15.54 7.11 -27.69
C GLU A 171 -14.37 6.14 -27.44
N ARG A 172 -14.57 4.83 -27.59
CA ARG A 172 -13.48 3.83 -27.51
C ARG A 172 -12.45 4.04 -28.62
N GLU A 173 -12.88 4.28 -29.85
CA GLU A 173 -11.98 4.56 -30.97
C GLU A 173 -11.19 5.86 -30.76
N LEU A 174 -11.84 6.89 -30.22
CA LEU A 174 -11.23 8.18 -29.90
C LEU A 174 -10.24 8.05 -28.73
N GLY A 175 -10.56 7.25 -27.72
CA GLY A 175 -9.65 6.85 -26.64
C GLY A 175 -8.43 6.07 -27.14
N ALA A 176 -8.63 5.11 -28.05
CA ALA A 176 -7.54 4.36 -28.68
C ALA A 176 -6.68 5.24 -29.61
N ALA A 177 -7.28 6.17 -30.35
CA ALA A 177 -6.58 7.13 -31.20
C ALA A 177 -5.80 8.16 -30.38
N ASN A 178 -6.33 8.60 -29.24
CA ASN A 178 -5.63 9.47 -28.30
C ASN A 178 -4.54 8.74 -27.51
N GLY A 179 -4.73 7.47 -27.17
CA GLY A 179 -3.71 6.61 -26.57
C GLY A 179 -2.55 6.28 -27.53
N LYS A 180 -2.77 6.43 -28.84
CA LYS A 180 -1.72 6.37 -29.89
C LYS A 180 -1.01 7.70 -30.13
N ARG A 181 -1.32 8.77 -29.38
CA ARG A 181 -0.48 9.98 -29.35
C ARG A 181 0.80 9.61 -28.61
N GLU A 182 1.93 9.57 -29.31
CA GLU A 182 3.21 9.66 -28.60
C GLU A 182 3.23 11.00 -27.86
N PRO A 183 3.44 11.01 -26.53
CA PRO A 183 3.52 12.25 -25.77
C PRO A 183 4.58 13.16 -26.37
N ASP A 184 4.42 14.49 -26.25
CA ASP A 184 5.53 15.41 -26.47
C ASP A 184 6.77 14.86 -25.73
N ARG A 185 7.94 14.87 -26.37
CA ARG A 185 9.19 14.47 -25.72
C ARG A 185 10.12 15.66 -25.65
N LEU A 186 11.21 15.53 -24.93
CA LEU A 186 12.30 16.50 -24.97
C LEU A 186 13.35 16.04 -25.98
N ALA A 187 14.17 16.98 -26.44
CA ALA A 187 15.41 16.70 -27.17
C ALA A 187 16.53 17.53 -26.55
N ALA A 188 17.74 16.98 -26.55
CA ALA A 188 18.94 17.74 -26.25
C ALA A 188 19.57 18.20 -27.56
N GLU A 189 19.72 19.50 -27.75
CA GLU A 189 20.51 20.10 -28.82
C GLU A 189 21.89 20.47 -28.28
N VAL A 190 22.90 19.72 -28.69
CA VAL A 190 24.30 19.91 -28.32
C VAL A 190 24.97 20.69 -29.45
N THR A 191 25.52 21.86 -29.14
CA THR A 191 26.33 22.62 -30.10
C THR A 191 27.79 22.22 -29.91
N VAL A 192 28.42 21.75 -30.98
CA VAL A 192 29.82 21.28 -30.98
C VAL A 192 30.62 22.00 -32.06
N SER A 193 31.87 22.33 -31.76
CA SER A 193 32.85 22.84 -32.71
C SER A 193 33.88 21.75 -33.00
N VAL A 194 34.11 21.45 -34.26
CA VAL A 194 34.99 20.38 -34.72
C VAL A 194 36.17 20.99 -35.48
N ASP A 195 37.38 20.66 -35.06
CA ASP A 195 38.61 21.26 -35.59
C ASP A 195 39.16 20.54 -36.84
N VAL A 196 38.73 19.30 -37.07
CA VAL A 196 39.25 18.43 -38.16
C VAL A 196 38.12 17.86 -39.01
N ASP A 197 38.40 17.62 -40.29
CA ASP A 197 37.45 16.94 -41.17
C ASP A 197 37.36 15.44 -40.84
N ASP A 198 36.14 14.88 -40.95
CA ASP A 198 35.80 13.48 -40.62
C ASP A 198 36.15 13.06 -39.18
N ALA A 199 35.86 13.94 -38.20
CA ALA A 199 36.05 13.64 -36.79
C ALA A 199 34.98 12.66 -36.28
N GLU A 200 35.43 11.55 -35.69
CA GLU A 200 34.57 10.67 -34.89
C GLU A 200 34.34 11.30 -33.51
N LEU A 201 33.07 11.41 -33.13
CA LEU A 201 32.62 12.03 -31.90
C LEU A 201 31.74 11.05 -31.12
N ASP A 202 32.23 10.66 -29.94
CA ASP A 202 31.47 9.92 -28.95
C ASP A 202 30.81 10.89 -27.98
N LEU A 203 29.50 10.82 -27.83
CA LEU A 203 28.74 11.64 -26.89
C LEU A 203 28.16 10.75 -25.78
N GLU A 204 28.38 11.18 -24.54
CA GLU A 204 27.76 10.61 -23.34
C GLU A 204 26.80 11.64 -22.75
N LEU A 205 25.51 11.32 -22.75
CA LEU A 205 24.47 12.14 -22.15
C LEU A 205 24.08 11.56 -20.80
N THR A 206 24.22 12.34 -19.73
CA THR A 206 23.78 11.95 -18.37
C THR A 206 22.75 12.93 -17.84
N TYR A 207 21.65 12.43 -17.27
CA TYR A 207 20.61 13.27 -16.67
C TYR A 207 19.88 12.55 -15.54
N LEU A 208 19.20 13.33 -14.69
CA LEU A 208 18.26 12.85 -13.68
C LEU A 208 16.83 12.89 -14.23
N VAL A 209 16.06 11.85 -13.93
CA VAL A 209 14.65 11.71 -14.31
C VAL A 209 13.83 11.35 -13.08
N ASP A 210 12.71 12.04 -12.90
CA ASP A 210 11.71 11.71 -11.89
C ASP A 210 10.77 10.59 -12.38
N GLY A 211 9.99 9.98 -11.50
CA GLY A 211 9.09 8.87 -11.87
C GLY A 211 9.76 7.49 -11.84
N ALA A 212 10.99 7.40 -11.32
CA ALA A 212 11.68 6.15 -11.03
C ALA A 212 12.01 6.05 -9.55
N ARG A 213 11.92 4.84 -8.99
CA ARG A 213 12.32 4.56 -7.60
C ARG A 213 12.75 3.13 -7.44
N TRP A 214 13.52 2.87 -6.38
CA TRP A 214 13.68 1.52 -5.86
C TRP A 214 13.42 1.44 -4.36
N GLN A 215 13.00 0.27 -3.90
CA GLN A 215 12.81 -0.04 -2.48
C GLN A 215 13.33 -1.44 -2.14
N PRO A 216 13.88 -1.65 -0.92
CA PRO A 216 14.32 -2.97 -0.48
C PRO A 216 13.10 -3.87 -0.23
N SER A 217 13.26 -5.16 -0.49
CA SER A 217 12.29 -6.21 -0.14
C SER A 217 13.03 -7.50 0.20
N TYR A 218 12.49 -8.31 1.11
CA TYR A 218 13.18 -9.48 1.63
C TYR A 218 12.31 -10.73 1.58
N ASP A 219 12.93 -11.87 1.31
CA ASP A 219 12.39 -13.18 1.66
C ASP A 219 13.30 -13.76 2.77
N LEU A 220 12.72 -13.97 3.96
CA LEU A 220 13.37 -14.52 5.14
C LEU A 220 12.97 -15.98 5.26
N ARG A 221 13.89 -16.91 5.09
CA ARG A 221 13.58 -18.34 5.11
C ARG A 221 14.40 -19.07 6.15
N LEU A 222 13.72 -19.60 7.16
CA LEU A 222 14.32 -20.48 8.15
C LEU A 222 14.33 -21.93 7.65
N VAL A 223 15.50 -22.56 7.66
CA VAL A 223 15.67 -24.01 7.53
C VAL A 223 16.62 -24.45 8.63
N ASP A 224 16.15 -25.37 9.49
CA ASP A 224 16.84 -25.77 10.72
C ASP A 224 17.25 -24.54 11.57
N ASP A 225 18.53 -24.29 11.76
CA ASP A 225 19.09 -23.18 12.54
C ASP A 225 19.69 -22.05 11.67
N THR A 226 19.40 -22.07 10.37
CA THR A 226 19.92 -21.08 9.41
C THR A 226 18.78 -20.26 8.81
N MET A 227 18.89 -18.94 8.93
CA MET A 227 18.01 -17.97 8.29
C MET A 227 18.65 -17.48 6.99
N THR A 228 18.15 -17.96 5.85
CA THR A 228 18.53 -17.43 4.53
C THR A 228 17.71 -16.17 4.27
N VAL A 229 18.40 -15.02 4.20
CA VAL A 229 17.85 -13.72 3.83
C VAL A 229 18.13 -13.47 2.36
N THR A 230 17.09 -13.52 1.54
CA THR A 230 17.18 -13.11 0.13
C THR A 230 16.76 -11.64 0.04
N TRP A 231 17.70 -10.78 -0.31
CA TRP A 231 17.49 -9.34 -0.42
C TRP A 231 17.30 -8.93 -1.87
N PHE A 232 16.16 -8.31 -2.15
CA PHE A 232 15.80 -7.76 -3.45
C PHE A 232 15.74 -6.23 -3.41
N GLY A 233 16.09 -5.62 -4.54
CA GLY A 233 15.68 -4.26 -4.89
C GLY A 233 14.49 -4.33 -5.84
N LEU A 234 13.36 -3.76 -5.43
CA LEU A 234 12.19 -3.57 -6.29
C LEU A 234 12.34 -2.24 -7.01
N VAL A 235 12.60 -2.30 -8.31
CA VAL A 235 12.72 -1.13 -9.19
C VAL A 235 11.40 -0.90 -9.90
N SER A 236 10.86 0.30 -9.84
CA SER A 236 9.65 0.67 -10.59
C SER A 236 9.86 2.02 -11.25
N GLN A 237 9.45 2.14 -12.51
CA GLN A 237 9.63 3.37 -13.27
C GLN A 237 8.46 3.62 -14.22
N ASP A 238 8.09 4.88 -14.33
CA ASP A 238 7.12 5.43 -15.28
C ASP A 238 7.70 6.75 -15.84
N THR A 239 8.95 6.65 -16.30
CA THR A 239 9.71 7.81 -16.79
C THR A 239 9.31 8.19 -18.22
N GLY A 240 8.54 7.33 -18.90
CA GLY A 240 8.19 7.46 -20.30
C GLY A 240 9.30 7.00 -21.25
N GLU A 241 10.35 6.34 -20.75
CA GLU A 241 11.41 5.68 -21.52
C GLU A 241 11.67 4.28 -20.97
N ASP A 242 11.73 3.29 -21.86
CA ASP A 242 12.12 1.93 -21.50
C ASP A 242 13.62 1.81 -21.28
N TRP A 243 14.01 1.13 -20.20
CA TRP A 243 15.41 0.79 -19.97
C TRP A 243 15.67 -0.62 -20.48
N PRO A 244 16.49 -0.80 -21.54
CA PRO A 244 16.87 -2.12 -22.04
C PRO A 244 17.79 -2.82 -21.03
N GLU A 245 18.30 -4.01 -21.39
CA GLU A 245 19.35 -4.69 -20.62
C GLU A 245 20.63 -3.85 -20.55
N CYS A 246 20.70 -2.98 -19.54
CA CYS A 246 21.75 -2.01 -19.32
C CYS A 246 22.41 -2.22 -17.95
N VAL A 247 23.48 -1.46 -17.67
CA VAL A 247 24.12 -1.49 -16.36
C VAL A 247 23.21 -0.85 -15.32
N LEU A 248 22.50 -1.68 -14.55
CA LEU A 248 21.64 -1.23 -13.46
C LEU A 248 22.44 -1.10 -12.15
N GLN A 249 22.27 0.01 -11.45
CA GLN A 249 22.84 0.26 -10.15
C GLN A 249 21.75 0.76 -9.20
N LEU A 250 21.66 0.20 -7.99
CA LEU A 250 20.73 0.64 -6.96
C LEU A 250 21.52 1.38 -5.89
N SER A 251 21.27 2.67 -5.75
CA SER A 251 21.96 3.51 -4.78
C SER A 251 21.06 3.88 -3.62
N THR A 252 21.58 3.74 -2.40
CA THR A 252 20.89 4.24 -1.19
C THR A 252 21.14 5.73 -0.97
N ALA A 253 21.93 6.37 -1.83
CA ALA A 253 22.20 7.79 -1.71
C ALA A 253 20.89 8.59 -1.81
N ARG A 254 20.79 9.65 -1.02
CA ARG A 254 19.82 10.73 -1.23
C ARG A 254 20.59 11.96 -1.70
N PRO A 255 20.80 12.15 -3.02
CA PRO A 255 21.62 13.26 -3.53
C PRO A 255 21.13 14.65 -3.11
N ALA A 256 19.84 14.78 -2.73
CA ALA A 256 19.19 16.03 -2.36
C ALA A 256 18.82 16.11 -0.86
N ALA A 257 19.24 15.17 -0.01
CA ALA A 257 19.06 15.35 1.43
C ALA A 257 19.90 16.56 1.84
N ALA A 258 19.24 17.65 2.22
CA ALA A 258 19.85 18.91 2.60
C ALA A 258 21.07 18.64 3.48
N ALA A 259 22.25 19.07 3.03
CA ALA A 259 23.50 18.99 3.78
C ALA A 259 23.50 19.88 5.04
N GLY A 260 22.37 20.51 5.37
CA GLY A 260 22.19 21.24 6.61
C GLY A 260 22.02 20.27 7.77
N VAL A 261 23.02 20.22 8.66
CA VAL A 261 22.84 19.65 9.99
C VAL A 261 21.71 20.44 10.66
N PRO A 262 20.64 19.80 11.17
CA PRO A 262 19.60 20.51 11.90
C PRO A 262 20.22 21.21 13.10
N GLU A 263 20.12 22.53 13.17
CA GLU A 263 20.57 23.28 14.34
C GLU A 263 19.54 23.10 15.47
N LEU A 264 20.04 22.86 16.68
CA LEU A 264 19.20 22.76 17.86
C LEU A 264 18.63 24.14 18.20
N SER A 265 17.31 24.29 18.08
CA SER A 265 16.60 25.41 18.70
C SER A 265 16.62 25.23 20.22
N PRO A 266 16.95 26.26 21.03
CA PRO A 266 16.92 26.15 22.49
C PRO A 266 15.53 25.75 22.98
N TRP A 267 15.45 24.68 23.79
CA TRP A 267 14.21 24.24 24.41
C TRP A 267 13.99 24.97 25.74
N TYR A 268 13.26 26.09 25.69
CA TYR A 268 12.90 26.85 26.89
C TYR A 268 11.77 26.15 27.66
N LEU A 269 12.02 25.81 28.92
CA LEU A 269 10.98 25.44 29.89
C LEU A 269 10.57 26.71 30.66
N ASP A 270 9.39 27.25 30.38
CA ASP A 270 8.82 28.39 31.11
C ASP A 270 7.68 27.93 32.03
N ARG A 271 7.43 28.67 33.11
CA ARG A 271 6.28 28.44 33.99
C ARG A 271 5.01 28.78 33.21
N ILE A 272 4.01 27.91 33.29
CA ILE A 272 2.64 28.23 32.84
C ILE A 272 2.16 29.44 33.64
N ARG A 273 2.19 30.63 33.02
CA ARG A 273 1.59 31.84 33.59
C ARG A 273 0.11 31.81 33.21
N PRO A 274 -0.82 31.77 34.18
CA PRO A 274 -2.24 31.84 33.85
C PRO A 274 -2.50 33.15 33.09
N ALA A 275 -3.06 33.04 31.90
CA ALA A 275 -3.43 34.19 31.09
C ALA A 275 -4.41 35.07 31.90
N PRO A 276 -4.25 36.40 31.92
CA PRO A 276 -5.27 37.28 32.48
C PRO A 276 -6.57 37.04 31.73
N ARG A 277 -7.64 36.73 32.48
CA ARG A 277 -8.97 36.52 31.93
C ARG A 277 -9.38 37.76 31.12
N PRO A 278 -9.71 37.64 29.83
CA PRO A 278 -10.35 38.74 29.12
C PRO A 278 -11.70 39.04 29.79
N ALA A 279 -11.95 40.30 30.10
CA ALA A 279 -13.25 40.76 30.54
C ALA A 279 -14.24 40.58 29.38
N MET A 280 -15.19 39.65 29.54
CA MET A 280 -16.27 39.45 28.58
C MET A 280 -17.34 40.54 28.78
N PRO A 281 -17.78 41.24 27.71
CA PRO A 281 -19.01 42.02 27.74
C PRO A 281 -20.23 41.11 27.88
N ALA A 282 -21.28 41.66 28.48
CA ALA A 282 -22.55 40.99 28.75
C ALA A 282 -23.23 40.42 27.48
N ALA A 283 -23.95 39.33 27.70
CA ALA A 283 -24.55 38.42 26.72
C ALA A 283 -25.67 39.02 25.85
N SER A 284 -25.91 38.40 24.70
CA SER A 284 -27.27 38.09 24.26
C SER A 284 -27.36 36.78 23.45
N PHE A 285 -28.19 35.89 23.99
CA PHE A 285 -28.97 34.77 23.46
C PHE A 285 -29.09 34.66 21.91
N GLY A 286 -29.11 33.49 21.28
CA GLY A 286 -29.23 32.12 21.77
C GLY A 286 -29.49 31.12 20.63
N ALA A 287 -30.14 30.01 21.02
CA ALA A 287 -30.69 28.91 20.21
C ALA A 287 -29.75 27.72 19.86
N VAL A 288 -29.99 26.63 20.60
CA VAL A 288 -29.56 25.24 20.37
C VAL A 288 -30.44 24.62 19.26
N PRO A 289 -30.05 23.52 18.60
CA PRO A 289 -30.65 22.25 19.04
C PRO A 289 -29.73 21.00 18.98
N ALA A 290 -30.31 19.91 19.47
CA ALA A 290 -29.74 18.70 20.08
C ALA A 290 -29.58 17.49 19.09
N PRO A 291 -29.18 16.28 19.57
CA PRO A 291 -28.56 15.19 18.79
C PRO A 291 -29.55 14.10 18.29
N PRO A 292 -29.07 13.04 17.62
CA PRO A 292 -29.37 11.67 18.08
C PRO A 292 -28.25 10.62 17.89
N ALA A 293 -28.47 9.44 18.48
CA ALA A 293 -27.76 8.14 18.32
C ALA A 293 -28.81 7.04 17.98
N PRO A 294 -28.55 5.70 17.91
CA PRO A 294 -27.52 4.86 17.24
C PRO A 294 -28.08 3.64 16.43
N GLY A 295 -27.20 2.79 15.84
CA GLY A 295 -27.43 1.37 15.40
C GLY A 295 -27.58 1.15 13.87
N ALA A 296 -27.28 0.02 13.19
CA ALA A 296 -26.68 -1.30 13.44
C ALA A 296 -26.25 -1.94 12.08
N ALA A 297 -25.49 -3.06 12.08
CA ALA A 297 -24.92 -3.80 10.92
C ALA A 297 -25.94 -4.74 10.18
N PRO A 298 -25.57 -5.41 9.05
CA PRO A 298 -25.00 -6.78 9.12
C PRO A 298 -23.96 -7.21 8.03
N ALA A 299 -23.48 -8.46 8.19
CA ALA A 299 -22.46 -9.28 7.49
C ALA A 299 -22.79 -9.70 6.02
N GLY A 300 -22.00 -10.43 5.20
CA GLY A 300 -20.77 -11.26 5.29
C GLY A 300 -20.38 -11.75 3.84
N ALA A 301 -19.13 -12.16 3.54
CA ALA A 301 -18.59 -13.54 3.44
C ALA A 301 -18.28 -13.98 1.97
N GLY A 302 -17.14 -14.66 1.76
CA GLY A 302 -16.79 -15.31 0.50
C GLY A 302 -15.37 -15.93 0.47
N ASP A 303 -15.28 -17.24 0.67
CA ASP A 303 -14.09 -18.10 0.62
C ASP A 303 -13.62 -18.40 -0.82
N ALA A 304 -12.32 -18.67 -1.00
CA ALA A 304 -11.82 -19.51 -2.10
C ALA A 304 -10.51 -20.25 -1.72
N VAL A 305 -10.60 -21.57 -1.65
CA VAL A 305 -9.52 -22.53 -1.40
C VAL A 305 -8.88 -22.94 -2.74
N ALA A 306 -7.56 -22.97 -2.84
CA ALA A 306 -6.85 -23.71 -3.89
C ALA A 306 -5.61 -24.44 -3.33
N ARG A 307 -5.49 -25.70 -3.75
CA ARG A 307 -4.62 -26.77 -3.23
C ARG A 307 -3.15 -26.59 -3.62
N SER A 308 -2.23 -26.95 -2.72
CA SER A 308 -0.78 -26.98 -2.98
C SER A 308 -0.32 -28.34 -3.55
N ALA A 309 0.79 -28.29 -4.30
CA ALA A 309 1.53 -29.42 -4.87
C ALA A 309 3.01 -29.35 -4.40
N PRO A 310 3.76 -30.47 -4.38
CA PRO A 310 5.03 -30.57 -3.66
C PRO A 310 6.24 -29.93 -4.39
N PRO A 311 7.33 -29.59 -3.65
CA PRO A 311 8.43 -28.75 -4.13
C PRO A 311 9.49 -29.50 -4.96
N ARG A 312 10.12 -28.75 -5.88
CA ARG A 312 11.29 -29.15 -6.71
C ARG A 312 12.57 -28.40 -6.27
N PRO A 313 13.77 -28.92 -6.55
CA PRO A 313 15.04 -28.43 -5.98
C PRO A 313 15.49 -27.07 -6.55
N ARG A 314 16.27 -26.33 -5.73
CA ARG A 314 16.65 -24.92 -5.93
C ARG A 314 17.78 -24.73 -6.96
N MET A 315 17.59 -23.72 -7.81
CA MET A 315 18.56 -23.17 -8.75
C MET A 315 19.44 -22.11 -8.06
N ARG A 316 20.74 -22.03 -8.39
CA ARG A 316 21.65 -21.00 -7.84
C ARG A 316 21.37 -19.63 -8.47
N GLU A 317 21.21 -18.62 -7.63
CA GLU A 317 20.99 -17.23 -8.04
C GLU A 317 22.31 -16.43 -8.07
N SER A 318 22.32 -15.40 -8.92
CA SER A 318 23.47 -14.55 -9.23
C SER A 318 23.41 -13.27 -8.35
N VAL A 319 24.44 -13.00 -7.55
CA VAL A 319 24.46 -11.93 -6.52
C VAL A 319 25.19 -10.66 -6.97
N ALA A 320 24.80 -9.51 -6.42
CA ALA A 320 25.35 -8.20 -6.78
C ALA A 320 26.77 -7.93 -6.22
N VAL A 321 27.54 -7.09 -6.91
CA VAL A 321 28.80 -6.53 -6.40
C VAL A 321 28.52 -5.19 -5.72
N VAL A 322 29.08 -4.97 -4.52
CA VAL A 322 28.88 -3.76 -3.72
C VAL A 322 30.12 -2.86 -3.78
N GLU A 323 29.90 -1.60 -4.13
CA GLU A 323 30.88 -0.52 -3.88
C GLU A 323 30.36 0.35 -2.73
N GLN A 324 31.08 0.33 -1.61
CA GLN A 324 30.74 1.14 -0.43
C GLN A 324 31.36 2.54 -0.56
N GLY A 325 30.52 3.57 -0.65
CA GLY A 325 30.91 4.97 -0.46
C GLY A 325 30.65 5.41 0.99
N VAL A 326 31.38 6.42 1.46
CA VAL A 326 31.36 6.93 2.86
C VAL A 326 29.95 7.33 3.35
N THR A 327 29.00 7.63 2.45
CA THR A 327 27.64 8.07 2.80
C THR A 327 26.51 7.29 2.11
N ALA A 328 26.83 6.39 1.18
CA ALA A 328 25.85 5.62 0.43
C ALA A 328 26.43 4.32 -0.12
N ALA A 329 25.61 3.26 -0.13
CA ALA A 329 25.95 1.99 -0.76
C ALA A 329 25.38 1.96 -2.19
N THR A 330 26.19 1.44 -3.13
CA THR A 330 25.75 1.15 -4.49
C THR A 330 25.79 -0.35 -4.73
N TYR A 331 24.64 -0.91 -5.11
CA TYR A 331 24.47 -2.33 -5.41
C TYR A 331 24.34 -2.52 -6.91
N ARG A 332 25.12 -3.44 -7.48
CA ARG A 332 25.05 -3.78 -8.91
C ARG A 332 24.49 -5.18 -9.10
N PRO A 333 23.19 -5.36 -9.40
CA PRO A 333 22.61 -6.66 -9.69
C PRO A 333 23.47 -7.45 -10.69
N ALA A 334 23.62 -8.75 -10.47
CA ALA A 334 24.57 -9.56 -11.21
C ALA A 334 24.23 -9.75 -12.69
N ARG A 335 22.95 -9.59 -13.04
CA ARG A 335 22.45 -9.73 -14.40
C ARG A 335 21.82 -8.41 -14.83
N PRO A 336 22.03 -7.99 -16.09
CA PRO A 336 21.22 -6.93 -16.69
C PRO A 336 19.73 -7.29 -16.57
N VAL A 337 18.91 -6.32 -16.22
CA VAL A 337 17.45 -6.45 -16.14
C VAL A 337 16.86 -5.32 -16.96
N ALA A 338 16.06 -5.64 -17.97
CA ALA A 338 15.26 -4.65 -18.67
C ALA A 338 14.12 -4.16 -17.76
N VAL A 339 13.90 -2.85 -17.72
CA VAL A 339 12.88 -2.20 -16.89
C VAL A 339 12.04 -1.27 -17.78
N PRO A 340 10.94 -1.77 -18.36
CA PRO A 340 9.94 -0.99 -19.09
C PRO A 340 9.32 0.16 -18.28
N ALA A 341 8.84 1.20 -18.98
CA ALA A 341 8.14 2.35 -18.41
C ALA A 341 6.64 2.08 -18.25
N ASP A 342 6.31 1.00 -17.55
CA ASP A 342 4.93 0.54 -17.32
C ASP A 342 4.46 0.75 -15.87
N GLY A 343 5.32 1.29 -15.01
CA GLY A 343 5.05 1.45 -13.58
C GLY A 343 5.13 0.16 -12.76
N SER A 344 5.35 -1.00 -13.39
CA SER A 344 5.46 -2.29 -12.71
C SER A 344 6.73 -2.36 -11.85
N ALA A 345 6.69 -3.20 -10.82
CA ALA A 345 7.84 -3.45 -9.95
C ALA A 345 8.67 -4.65 -10.45
N TYR A 346 9.90 -4.38 -10.87
CA TYR A 346 10.88 -5.36 -11.31
C TYR A 346 11.81 -5.75 -10.16
N ARG A 347 11.93 -7.05 -9.89
CA ARG A 347 12.78 -7.61 -8.82
C ARG A 347 14.21 -7.82 -9.32
N ALA A 348 15.18 -7.20 -8.64
CA ALA A 348 16.59 -7.47 -8.82
C ALA A 348 17.20 -8.03 -7.51
N THR A 349 17.80 -9.22 -7.56
CA THR A 349 18.48 -9.80 -6.39
C THR A 349 19.74 -9.00 -6.08
N ILE A 350 19.81 -8.46 -4.86
CA ILE A 350 20.97 -7.74 -4.33
C ILE A 350 21.92 -8.76 -3.69
N ALA A 351 21.44 -9.52 -2.71
CA ALA A 351 22.27 -10.48 -1.98
C ALA A 351 21.44 -11.66 -1.47
N VAL A 352 22.12 -12.79 -1.26
CA VAL A 352 21.60 -13.94 -0.53
C VAL A 352 22.54 -14.16 0.65
N LEU A 353 22.01 -14.07 1.87
CA LEU A 353 22.80 -14.10 3.10
C LEU A 353 22.30 -15.25 3.98
N ASP A 354 23.21 -16.13 4.38
CA ASP A 354 22.91 -17.17 5.36
C ASP A 354 23.35 -16.69 6.74
N LEU A 355 22.37 -16.41 7.60
CA LEU A 355 22.57 -15.87 8.93
C LEU A 355 22.25 -16.93 9.99
N PRO A 356 23.07 -17.07 11.05
CA PRO A 356 22.79 -18.01 12.13
C PRO A 356 21.56 -17.56 12.95
N ALA A 357 20.66 -18.50 13.22
CA ALA A 357 19.43 -18.26 13.97
C ALA A 357 19.37 -19.13 15.23
N ARG A 358 18.99 -18.53 16.36
CA ARG A 358 18.62 -19.25 17.58
C ARG A 358 17.11 -19.32 17.68
N LEU A 359 16.58 -20.52 17.87
CA LEU A 359 15.14 -20.75 17.95
C LEU A 359 14.70 -20.94 19.40
N ASP A 360 13.60 -20.29 19.72
CA ASP A 360 12.83 -20.52 20.94
C ASP A 360 11.33 -20.34 20.66
N HIS A 361 10.52 -20.66 21.66
CA HIS A 361 9.08 -20.41 21.61
C HIS A 361 8.73 -19.35 22.64
N VAL A 362 7.84 -18.43 22.29
CA VAL A 362 7.30 -17.44 23.23
C VAL A 362 5.79 -17.59 23.33
N THR A 363 5.27 -17.53 24.55
CA THR A 363 3.82 -17.59 24.81
C THR A 363 3.42 -16.58 25.86
N VAL A 364 2.21 -16.02 25.72
CA VAL A 364 1.61 -15.08 26.67
C VAL A 364 0.22 -15.60 27.06
N PRO A 365 0.13 -16.63 27.93
CA PRO A 365 -1.08 -17.45 28.07
C PRO A 365 -2.31 -16.70 28.61
N VAL A 366 -2.12 -15.56 29.27
CA VAL A 366 -3.20 -14.65 29.68
C VAL A 366 -3.86 -13.91 28.50
N ARG A 367 -3.17 -13.82 27.36
CA ARG A 367 -3.68 -13.22 26.11
C ARG A 367 -4.13 -14.28 25.12
N ALA A 368 -3.30 -15.29 24.92
CA ALA A 368 -3.47 -16.31 23.91
C ALA A 368 -2.63 -17.54 24.35
N ALA A 369 -3.22 -18.73 24.32
CA ALA A 369 -2.57 -19.97 24.78
C ALA A 369 -1.68 -20.61 23.69
N GLU A 370 -1.45 -19.90 22.60
CA GLU A 370 -0.58 -20.31 21.51
C GLU A 370 0.90 -20.07 21.85
N ALA A 371 1.75 -21.00 21.41
CA ALA A 371 3.19 -20.83 21.44
C ALA A 371 3.68 -20.38 20.06
N HIS A 372 4.32 -19.22 20.02
CA HIS A 372 4.88 -18.67 18.79
C HIS A 372 6.34 -19.07 18.65
N LEU A 373 6.72 -19.66 17.52
CA LEU A 373 8.12 -19.88 17.19
C LEU A 373 8.78 -18.52 16.93
N ARG A 374 9.91 -18.27 17.59
CA ARG A 374 10.69 -17.06 17.45
C ARG A 374 12.12 -17.43 17.05
N ALA A 375 12.67 -16.67 16.10
CA ALA A 375 14.06 -16.75 15.70
C ALA A 375 14.78 -15.48 16.11
N THR A 376 15.80 -15.61 16.96
CA THR A 376 16.78 -14.56 17.22
C THR A 376 17.93 -14.72 16.25
N VAL A 377 18.06 -13.79 15.31
CA VAL A 377 19.03 -13.87 14.22
C VAL A 377 20.06 -12.75 14.39
N ARG A 378 21.34 -13.06 14.15
CA ARG A 378 22.41 -12.07 14.13
C ARG A 378 22.82 -11.76 12.71
N ASN A 379 22.86 -10.48 12.32
CA ASN A 379 23.39 -10.11 11.02
C ASN A 379 24.93 -10.23 11.03
N THR A 380 25.43 -11.35 10.53
CA THR A 380 26.87 -11.61 10.38
C THR A 380 27.43 -11.13 9.03
N SER A 381 26.61 -10.51 8.19
CA SER A 381 27.04 -9.96 6.91
C SER A 381 27.70 -8.58 7.07
N ALA A 382 28.38 -8.12 6.02
CA ALA A 382 28.91 -6.75 5.94
C ALA A 382 27.85 -5.71 5.52
N HIS A 383 26.59 -6.13 5.30
CA HIS A 383 25.53 -5.27 4.78
C HIS A 383 24.64 -4.75 5.90
N THR A 384 24.33 -3.46 5.85
CA THR A 384 23.20 -2.89 6.59
C THR A 384 21.93 -3.16 5.79
N LEU A 385 21.06 -4.04 6.30
CA LEU A 385 19.77 -4.28 5.67
C LEU A 385 18.85 -3.10 5.98
N LEU A 386 18.29 -2.53 4.92
CA LEU A 386 17.44 -1.34 4.99
C LEU A 386 16.01 -1.71 5.39
N PRO A 387 15.25 -0.79 6.00
CA PRO A 387 13.88 -1.07 6.38
C PRO A 387 13.01 -1.34 5.16
N GLY A 388 12.26 -2.44 5.16
CA GLY A 388 11.46 -2.87 4.01
C GLY A 388 10.52 -4.04 4.30
N PRO A 389 9.54 -4.30 3.42
CA PRO A 389 8.67 -5.47 3.53
C PRO A 389 9.45 -6.77 3.43
N ALA A 390 9.09 -7.74 4.27
CA ALA A 390 9.71 -9.05 4.32
C ALA A 390 8.64 -10.16 4.36
N ALA A 391 8.79 -11.15 3.47
CA ALA A 391 8.03 -12.39 3.52
C ALA A 391 8.79 -13.42 4.36
N VAL A 392 8.13 -14.03 5.34
CA VAL A 392 8.72 -14.98 6.29
C VAL A 392 8.27 -16.39 5.94
N PHE A 393 9.24 -17.29 5.80
CA PHE A 393 9.05 -18.68 5.43
C PHE A 393 9.70 -19.61 6.45
N HIS A 394 9.03 -20.72 6.73
CA HIS A 394 9.60 -21.85 7.47
C HIS A 394 9.65 -23.06 6.54
N GLY A 395 10.85 -23.51 6.17
CA GLY A 395 11.01 -24.52 5.13
C GLY A 395 10.51 -24.02 3.76
N ALA A 396 9.44 -24.63 3.25
CA ALA A 396 8.78 -24.23 2.00
C ALA A 396 7.57 -23.31 2.21
N ASP A 397 7.04 -23.25 3.44
CA ASP A 397 5.74 -22.69 3.73
C ASP A 397 5.84 -21.20 4.06
N PHE A 398 4.91 -20.41 3.52
CA PHE A 398 4.75 -19.00 3.88
C PHE A 398 4.06 -18.91 5.24
N VAL A 399 4.68 -18.20 6.18
CA VAL A 399 4.18 -18.05 7.54
C VAL A 399 3.52 -16.68 7.71
N ALA A 400 4.25 -15.61 7.38
CA ALA A 400 3.80 -14.26 7.67
C ALA A 400 4.45 -13.23 6.74
N ALA A 401 3.79 -12.08 6.61
CA ALA A 401 4.41 -10.86 6.10
C ALA A 401 4.76 -9.95 7.28
N THR A 402 5.96 -9.39 7.27
CA THR A 402 6.43 -8.44 8.27
C THR A 402 7.14 -7.26 7.62
N ARG A 403 7.56 -6.28 8.41
CA ARG A 403 8.42 -5.19 7.98
C ARG A 403 9.73 -5.29 8.74
N LEU A 404 10.81 -5.55 8.01
CA LEU A 404 12.15 -5.56 8.57
C LEU A 404 12.53 -4.12 8.97
N PRO A 405 13.02 -3.88 10.20
CA PRO A 405 13.64 -2.61 10.56
C PRO A 405 15.00 -2.46 9.85
N THR A 406 15.69 -1.34 10.11
CA THR A 406 17.12 -1.29 9.80
C THR A 406 17.83 -2.37 10.62
N TRP A 407 18.68 -3.16 9.98
CA TRP A 407 19.43 -4.23 10.64
C TRP A 407 20.91 -4.13 10.28
N ALA A 408 21.68 -3.56 11.21
CA ALA A 408 23.09 -3.27 11.03
C ALA A 408 23.97 -4.53 11.16
N PRO A 409 25.19 -4.52 10.58
CA PRO A 409 26.17 -5.56 10.82
C PRO A 409 26.42 -5.76 12.32
N GLY A 410 26.32 -7.00 12.78
CA GLY A 410 26.53 -7.42 14.17
C GLY A 410 25.32 -7.29 15.09
N GLU A 411 24.26 -6.60 14.67
CA GLU A 411 23.01 -6.43 15.42
C GLU A 411 22.18 -7.73 15.40
N GLU A 412 21.46 -7.99 16.49
CA GLU A 412 20.51 -9.09 16.60
C GLU A 412 19.07 -8.58 16.40
N THR A 413 18.22 -9.38 15.78
CA THR A 413 16.80 -9.07 15.60
C THR A 413 15.97 -10.33 15.85
N GLU A 414 14.84 -10.13 16.53
CA GLU A 414 13.86 -11.18 16.76
C GLU A 414 12.81 -11.20 15.64
N LEU A 415 12.53 -12.38 15.10
CA LEU A 415 11.54 -12.61 14.07
C LEU A 415 10.51 -13.62 14.56
N ALA A 416 9.23 -13.25 14.53
CA ALA A 416 8.13 -14.17 14.80
C ALA A 416 7.88 -15.04 13.55
N LEU A 417 7.93 -16.36 13.74
CA LEU A 417 7.78 -17.39 12.70
C LEU A 417 6.46 -18.13 12.80
N GLY A 418 5.44 -17.48 13.40
CA GLY A 418 4.08 -18.02 13.50
C GLY A 418 3.88 -18.95 14.70
N VAL A 419 2.69 -19.55 14.76
CA VAL A 419 2.30 -20.48 15.83
C VAL A 419 2.84 -21.88 15.55
N ASP A 420 3.36 -22.55 16.56
CA ASP A 420 3.75 -23.97 16.51
C ASP A 420 2.85 -24.78 17.45
N ASP A 421 1.77 -25.34 16.89
CA ASP A 421 0.74 -26.10 17.65
C ASP A 421 1.27 -27.34 18.37
N ARG A 422 2.51 -27.76 18.08
CA ARG A 422 3.16 -28.89 18.74
C ARG A 422 3.70 -28.51 20.13
N VAL A 423 3.87 -27.22 20.43
CA VAL A 423 4.13 -26.76 21.79
C VAL A 423 2.80 -26.34 22.40
N ARG A 424 2.24 -27.21 23.24
CA ARG A 424 0.92 -27.02 23.82
C ARG A 424 1.02 -26.28 25.14
N VAL A 425 0.29 -25.18 25.25
CA VAL A 425 0.22 -24.38 26.49
C VAL A 425 -1.23 -24.33 26.97
N GLU A 426 -1.44 -24.54 28.27
CA GLU A 426 -2.75 -24.38 28.90
C GLU A 426 -2.57 -23.56 30.17
N ARG A 427 -3.40 -22.53 30.35
CA ARG A 427 -3.48 -21.72 31.57
C ARG A 427 -4.82 -21.96 32.24
N LYS A 428 -4.82 -22.61 33.40
CA LYS A 428 -6.03 -22.99 34.14
C LYS A 428 -6.08 -22.34 35.50
N LEU A 429 -7.24 -21.80 35.88
CA LEU A 429 -7.51 -21.35 37.24
C LEU A 429 -7.58 -22.57 38.16
N SER A 430 -6.60 -22.72 39.05
CA SER A 430 -6.50 -23.86 39.98
C SER A 430 -7.21 -23.58 41.31
N ARG A 431 -7.17 -22.32 41.78
CA ARG A 431 -7.79 -21.91 43.05
C ARG A 431 -8.33 -20.49 42.98
N ARG A 432 -9.52 -20.31 43.56
CA ARG A 432 -10.12 -19.00 43.81
C ARG A 432 -10.75 -18.99 45.20
N ALA A 433 -10.44 -17.97 46.01
CA ALA A 433 -11.11 -17.75 47.28
C ALA A 433 -11.28 -16.25 47.54
N ASP A 434 -12.46 -15.86 48.03
CA ASP A 434 -12.72 -14.52 48.55
C ASP A 434 -13.02 -14.67 50.03
N THR A 435 -12.17 -14.12 50.89
CA THR A 435 -12.28 -14.26 52.33
C THR A 435 -12.24 -12.90 53.01
N ARG A 436 -12.96 -12.78 54.12
CA ARG A 436 -12.86 -11.63 55.01
C ARG A 436 -11.95 -12.02 56.16
N ALA A 437 -10.96 -11.19 56.49
CA ALA A 437 -10.06 -11.48 57.61
C ALA A 437 -10.85 -11.63 58.92
N ALA A 438 -10.52 -12.64 59.73
CA ALA A 438 -11.23 -12.93 60.99
C ALA A 438 -11.05 -11.82 62.05
N LEU A 439 -9.92 -11.11 62.02
CA LEU A 439 -9.65 -9.89 62.78
C LEU A 439 -9.27 -8.78 61.79
N GLY A 440 -10.22 -7.91 61.46
CA GLY A 440 -10.02 -6.77 60.56
C GLY A 440 -11.07 -6.67 59.45
N SER A 441 -11.31 -5.46 58.96
CA SER A 441 -12.26 -5.19 57.86
C SER A 441 -11.64 -5.38 56.47
N THR A 442 -10.49 -6.04 56.37
CA THR A 442 -9.75 -6.28 55.13
C THR A 442 -10.38 -7.44 54.35
N ARG A 443 -10.70 -7.21 53.07
CA ARG A 443 -11.16 -8.26 52.15
C ARG A 443 -9.95 -8.82 51.42
N ARG A 444 -9.86 -10.15 51.31
CA ARG A 444 -8.79 -10.87 50.64
C ARG A 444 -9.34 -11.63 49.45
N ARG A 445 -8.70 -11.47 48.31
CA ARG A 445 -8.96 -12.27 47.11
C ARG A 445 -7.72 -13.03 46.74
N ASP A 446 -7.80 -14.35 46.84
CA ASP A 446 -6.75 -15.29 46.47
C ASP A 446 -7.08 -15.90 45.11
N VAL A 447 -6.12 -15.84 44.19
CA VAL A 447 -6.20 -16.44 42.87
C VAL A 447 -4.91 -17.21 42.62
N GLU A 448 -5.04 -18.41 42.07
CA GLU A 448 -3.93 -19.21 41.62
C GLU A 448 -4.23 -19.80 40.25
N TYR A 449 -3.25 -19.69 39.35
CA TYR A 449 -3.24 -20.27 38.03
C TYR A 449 -2.15 -21.32 37.95
N ARG A 450 -2.45 -22.39 37.20
CA ARG A 450 -1.49 -23.39 36.75
C ARG A 450 -1.33 -23.26 35.24
N ILE A 451 -0.10 -23.08 34.81
CA ILE A 451 0.28 -23.02 33.40
C ILE A 451 1.05 -24.29 33.09
N SER A 452 0.50 -25.17 32.26
CA SER A 452 1.19 -26.38 31.80
C SER A 452 1.70 -26.16 30.38
N VAL A 453 2.97 -26.50 30.15
CA VAL A 453 3.62 -26.40 28.84
C VAL A 453 4.12 -27.79 28.46
N ALA A 454 3.72 -28.30 27.29
CA ALA A 454 4.13 -29.60 26.78
C ALA A 454 4.78 -29.48 25.40
N ASN A 455 5.94 -30.11 25.23
CA ASN A 455 6.67 -30.16 23.97
C ASN A 455 6.35 -31.47 23.21
N HIS A 456 5.53 -31.40 22.17
CA HIS A 456 5.26 -32.53 21.26
C HIS A 456 6.15 -32.50 20.00
N THR A 457 7.17 -31.65 19.96
CA THR A 457 8.14 -31.60 18.86
C THR A 457 9.16 -32.75 18.99
N PRO A 458 9.79 -33.22 17.88
CA PRO A 458 10.79 -34.27 17.94
C PRO A 458 12.18 -33.77 18.42
N ARG A 459 12.29 -32.49 18.82
CA ARG A 459 13.53 -31.83 19.22
C ARG A 459 13.34 -31.19 20.61
N PRO A 460 14.41 -30.95 21.37
CA PRO A 460 14.31 -30.12 22.56
C PRO A 460 13.85 -28.70 22.18
N ALA A 461 13.00 -28.10 23.01
CA ALA A 461 12.46 -26.75 22.83
C ALA A 461 12.74 -25.90 24.08
N THR A 462 13.08 -24.63 23.87
CA THR A 462 13.11 -23.63 24.94
C THR A 462 11.84 -22.80 24.83
N VAL A 463 11.02 -22.76 25.88
CA VAL A 463 9.77 -22.02 25.90
C VAL A 463 9.86 -20.88 26.91
N GLU A 464 9.79 -19.66 26.41
CA GLU A 464 9.64 -18.44 27.19
C GLU A 464 8.15 -18.18 27.47
N VAL A 465 7.76 -18.34 28.74
CA VAL A 465 6.40 -18.09 29.20
C VAL A 465 6.36 -16.73 29.86
N ARG A 466 5.52 -15.82 29.33
CA ARG A 466 5.28 -14.50 29.92
C ARG A 466 3.87 -14.42 30.49
N ASP A 467 3.76 -14.02 31.75
CA ASP A 467 2.48 -13.71 32.40
C ASP A 467 2.65 -12.45 33.27
N GLN A 468 1.58 -12.03 33.94
CA GLN A 468 1.57 -10.80 34.72
C GLN A 468 0.85 -10.97 36.04
N LEU A 469 1.40 -10.30 37.06
CA LEU A 469 0.75 -10.06 38.33
C LEU A 469 0.08 -8.69 38.34
N PRO A 470 -1.03 -8.51 39.07
CA PRO A 470 -1.58 -7.18 39.27
C PRO A 470 -0.60 -6.31 40.07
N VAL A 471 -0.45 -5.06 39.66
CA VAL A 471 0.34 -4.06 40.39
C VAL A 471 -0.60 -3.04 41.01
N SER A 472 -0.39 -2.74 42.28
CA SER A 472 -1.15 -1.71 42.96
C SER A 472 -0.68 -0.30 42.58
N ARG A 473 -1.63 0.61 42.37
CA ARG A 473 -1.39 2.06 42.24
C ARG A 473 -1.91 2.84 43.45
N ASP A 474 -2.44 2.15 44.45
CA ASP A 474 -3.09 2.73 45.62
C ASP A 474 -2.62 2.00 46.88
N GLU A 475 -2.18 2.76 47.89
CA GLU A 475 -1.67 2.19 49.15
C GLU A 475 -2.72 1.35 49.89
N ALA A 476 -4.02 1.56 49.62
CA ALA A 476 -5.13 0.81 50.19
C ALA A 476 -5.37 -0.56 49.53
N VAL A 477 -4.62 -0.89 48.47
CA VAL A 477 -4.62 -2.18 47.77
C VAL A 477 -3.24 -2.81 47.88
N VAL A 478 -3.11 -3.91 48.61
CA VAL A 478 -1.84 -4.61 48.80
C VAL A 478 -1.85 -5.92 48.03
N VAL A 479 -0.90 -6.11 47.12
CA VAL A 479 -0.72 -7.37 46.38
C VAL A 479 0.36 -8.21 47.05
N ARG A 480 0.07 -9.49 47.29
CA ARG A 480 0.98 -10.50 47.84
C ARG A 480 1.10 -11.67 46.86
N GLU A 481 2.23 -12.37 46.89
CA GLU A 481 2.57 -13.43 45.93
C GLU A 481 2.79 -14.76 46.67
N PRO A 482 1.72 -15.45 47.11
CA PRO A 482 1.84 -16.65 47.93
C PRO A 482 2.44 -17.85 47.19
N SER A 483 2.33 -17.93 45.86
CA SER A 483 2.87 -19.04 45.07
C SER A 483 3.46 -18.55 43.75
N LEU A 484 4.78 -18.75 43.59
CA LEU A 484 5.50 -18.57 42.32
C LEU A 484 6.52 -19.70 42.21
N ALA A 485 6.15 -20.76 41.53
CA ALA A 485 6.97 -21.97 41.38
C ALA A 485 6.91 -22.48 39.94
N PRO A 486 8.04 -22.65 39.25
CA PRO A 486 9.39 -22.24 39.65
C PRO A 486 9.52 -20.70 39.79
N PRO A 487 10.60 -20.19 40.42
CA PRO A 487 10.84 -18.75 40.45
C PRO A 487 11.02 -18.20 39.03
N PRO A 488 10.47 -17.02 38.71
CA PRO A 488 10.62 -16.40 37.40
C PRO A 488 12.08 -16.03 37.14
N ALA A 489 12.52 -16.18 35.88
CA ALA A 489 13.86 -15.80 35.44
C ALA A 489 14.03 -14.27 35.42
N GLU A 490 12.97 -13.54 35.05
CA GLU A 490 12.95 -12.07 35.00
C GLU A 490 11.63 -11.53 35.54
N ARG A 491 11.70 -10.33 36.15
CA ARG A 491 10.52 -9.60 36.64
C ARG A 491 10.67 -8.09 36.44
N THR A 492 9.58 -7.42 36.07
CA THR A 492 9.54 -5.96 35.89
C THR A 492 8.75 -5.27 37.00
N GLU A 493 8.95 -3.96 37.18
CA GLU A 493 8.16 -3.15 38.14
C GLU A 493 6.68 -3.07 37.76
N LEU A 494 6.34 -3.36 36.50
CA LEU A 494 4.98 -3.42 35.98
C LEU A 494 4.30 -4.77 36.21
N GLY A 495 4.94 -5.68 36.96
CA GLY A 495 4.38 -6.97 37.36
C GLY A 495 4.47 -8.05 36.28
N GLU A 496 5.22 -7.82 35.20
CA GLU A 496 5.46 -8.85 34.18
C GLU A 496 6.48 -9.87 34.70
N LEU A 497 6.19 -11.14 34.50
CA LEU A 497 7.00 -12.29 34.90
C LEU A 497 7.38 -13.12 33.68
N THR A 498 8.64 -13.54 33.61
CA THR A 498 9.14 -14.39 32.53
C THR A 498 9.78 -15.66 33.07
N TRP A 499 9.36 -16.81 32.58
CA TRP A 499 9.99 -18.11 32.82
C TRP A 499 10.61 -18.66 31.53
N ARG A 500 11.72 -19.38 31.64
CA ARG A 500 12.39 -20.03 30.51
C ARG A 500 12.48 -21.53 30.79
N LEU A 501 11.57 -22.30 30.20
CA LEU A 501 11.48 -23.74 30.37
C LEU A 501 12.30 -24.43 29.28
N ARG A 502 13.13 -25.41 29.63
CA ARG A 502 13.83 -26.26 28.66
C ARG A 502 13.18 -27.64 28.68
N LEU A 503 12.52 -28.00 27.59
CA LEU A 503 11.72 -29.22 27.49
C LEU A 503 12.32 -30.13 26.42
N GLY A 504 12.68 -31.35 26.77
CA GLY A 504 13.00 -32.41 25.84
C GLY A 504 11.80 -32.85 24.98
N PRO A 505 12.01 -33.69 23.95
CA PRO A 505 10.93 -34.24 23.15
C PRO A 505 9.93 -35.03 24.01
N GLY A 506 8.65 -34.66 23.98
CA GLY A 506 7.59 -35.30 24.77
C GLY A 506 7.52 -34.86 26.24
N GLU A 507 8.41 -33.96 26.69
CA GLU A 507 8.46 -33.47 28.06
C GLU A 507 7.41 -32.36 28.30
N SER A 508 6.94 -32.28 29.55
CA SER A 508 6.04 -31.23 30.01
C SER A 508 6.51 -30.67 31.35
N ASP A 509 6.28 -29.39 31.57
CA ASP A 509 6.57 -28.71 32.85
C ASP A 509 5.41 -27.79 33.24
N GLU A 510 5.34 -27.44 34.53
CA GLU A 510 4.24 -26.65 35.11
C GLU A 510 4.75 -25.43 35.87
N ILE A 511 4.08 -24.29 35.66
CA ILE A 511 4.26 -23.07 36.42
C ILE A 511 3.00 -22.84 37.27
N THR A 512 3.19 -22.70 38.58
CA THR A 512 2.16 -22.25 39.52
C THR A 512 2.38 -20.77 39.83
N MET A 513 1.37 -19.96 39.50
CA MET A 513 1.37 -18.52 39.72
C MET A 513 0.12 -18.12 40.51
N GLY A 514 0.31 -17.68 41.75
CA GLY A 514 -0.76 -17.20 42.62
C GLY A 514 -0.45 -15.84 43.23
N PHE A 515 -1.50 -15.03 43.34
CA PHE A 515 -1.48 -13.72 43.98
C PHE A 515 -2.68 -13.55 44.91
N ARG A 516 -2.47 -12.75 45.96
CA ARG A 516 -3.49 -12.33 46.91
C ARG A 516 -3.60 -10.82 46.90
N VAL A 517 -4.81 -10.31 46.65
CA VAL A 517 -5.12 -8.89 46.78
C VAL A 517 -5.83 -8.65 48.10
N GLU A 518 -5.24 -7.80 48.94
CA GLU A 518 -5.81 -7.34 50.21
C GLU A 518 -6.35 -5.92 50.03
N LEU A 519 -7.63 -5.71 50.34
CA LEU A 519 -8.34 -4.44 50.20
C LEU A 519 -8.67 -3.86 51.58
N ALA A 520 -8.32 -2.60 51.80
CA ALA A 520 -8.72 -1.88 53.01
C ALA A 520 -10.25 -1.67 53.10
N LYS A 521 -10.73 -1.26 54.28
CA LYS A 521 -12.16 -1.07 54.54
C LYS A 521 -12.77 -0.03 53.61
N GLY A 522 -13.85 -0.39 52.92
CA GLY A 522 -14.63 0.53 52.11
C GLY A 522 -14.01 0.88 50.75
N VAL A 523 -12.90 0.22 50.37
CA VAL A 523 -12.29 0.38 49.04
C VAL A 523 -12.95 -0.59 48.06
N GLU A 524 -13.45 -0.07 46.96
CA GLU A 524 -13.93 -0.87 45.83
C GLU A 524 -12.79 -1.10 44.84
N LEU A 525 -12.63 -2.35 44.39
CA LEU A 525 -11.58 -2.72 43.44
C LEU A 525 -12.06 -2.50 42.00
N ALA A 526 -11.46 -1.53 41.31
CA ALA A 526 -11.62 -1.33 39.87
C ALA A 526 -10.53 -2.06 39.07
N GLY A 527 -10.85 -2.52 37.86
CA GLY A 527 -9.87 -3.10 36.93
C GLY A 527 -9.49 -4.57 37.18
N TRP A 528 -10.18 -5.27 38.09
CA TRP A 528 -10.05 -6.72 38.25
C TRP A 528 -10.46 -7.45 36.95
N ARG A 529 -9.54 -8.24 36.39
CA ARG A 529 -9.80 -9.10 35.23
C ARG A 529 -9.81 -10.55 35.73
N GLU A 530 -10.80 -11.33 35.31
CA GLU A 530 -10.89 -12.77 35.62
C GLU A 530 -9.93 -13.61 34.78
#